data_AF-W8YWE4-F1
#
_entry.id   AF-W8YWE4-F1
#
_cell.length_a   1.000
_cell.length_b   1.000
_cell.length_c   1.000
_cell.angle_alpha   90.00
_cell.angle_beta   90.00
_cell.angle_gamma   90.00
#
_symmetry.space_group_name_H-M   'P 1'
#
loop_
_entity.id
_entity.type
_entity.pdbx_description
1 polymer ?
#
loop_
_entity_poly.entity_id
_entity_poly.type
_entity_poly.pdbx_seq_one_letter_code
_entity_poly.pdbx_strand_id
1 'polypeptide(L)'
;MIWENIDGFTEEALAHTIDSLRNHLSLVFHRFLEGRGRLNIEVNQNKLEPLNPFNINHPSTQQLSAEQIKFKGGTVQVQPFILPHHSKVTPLEYERYGTEEGYTKAQGFYLYRSNRLLIHGTWWGIHKAIDAHKLVRIKIDIPNDQDKFWQIDIKKVVCKSCQ
;
A
#
# COMPACT_ATOMS: atom_id res chain seq x y z
N MET A 1 -27.74 2.34 13.92
CA MET A 1 -26.98 2.62 15.16
C MET A 1 -25.70 1.79 15.10
N ILE A 2 -24.53 2.35 15.38
CA ILE A 2 -23.24 1.61 15.29
C ILE A 2 -23.05 0.61 16.45
N TRP A 3 -24.00 0.58 17.39
CA TRP A 3 -23.91 -0.13 18.67
C TRP A 3 -24.70 -1.45 18.73
N GLU A 4 -25.59 -1.73 17.75
CA GLU A 4 -26.50 -2.88 17.81
C GLU A 4 -25.83 -4.26 17.65
N ASN A 5 -24.57 -4.33 17.24
CA ASN A 5 -23.86 -5.59 16.98
C ASN A 5 -22.55 -5.74 17.76
N ILE A 6 -22.29 -4.88 18.76
CA ILE A 6 -21.05 -5.01 19.57
C ILE A 6 -21.09 -6.28 20.42
N ASP A 7 -22.27 -6.69 20.87
CA ASP A 7 -22.46 -7.86 21.75
C ASP A 7 -22.20 -9.21 21.05
N GLY A 8 -22.00 -9.22 19.73
CA GLY A 8 -21.72 -10.42 18.93
C GLY A 8 -20.24 -10.72 18.68
N PHE A 9 -19.32 -9.85 19.13
CA PHE A 9 -17.89 -10.06 18.92
C PHE A 9 -17.28 -10.85 20.08
N THR A 10 -16.57 -11.94 19.78
CA THR A 10 -15.68 -12.55 20.75
C THR A 10 -14.45 -11.66 20.94
N GLU A 11 -13.79 -11.74 22.11
CA GLU A 11 -12.59 -10.97 22.39
C GLU A 11 -11.50 -11.19 21.32
N GLU A 12 -11.38 -12.42 20.82
CA GLU A 12 -10.42 -12.78 19.77
C GLU A 12 -10.77 -12.13 18.43
N ALA A 13 -12.06 -12.12 18.05
CA ALA A 13 -12.52 -11.50 16.81
C ALA A 13 -12.30 -9.98 16.83
N LEU A 14 -12.51 -9.36 17.99
CA LEU A 14 -12.25 -7.94 18.18
C LEU A 14 -10.74 -7.62 18.10
N ALA A 15 -9.90 -8.40 18.77
CA ALA A 15 -8.45 -8.24 18.73
C ALA A 15 -7.90 -8.34 17.30
N HIS A 16 -8.31 -9.37 16.55
CA HIS A 16 -7.93 -9.53 15.15
C HIS A 16 -8.39 -8.36 14.27
N THR A 17 -9.60 -7.85 14.50
CA THR A 17 -10.13 -6.69 13.76
C THR A 17 -9.33 -5.42 14.04
N ILE A 18 -8.95 -5.20 15.30
CA ILE A 18 -8.11 -4.07 15.71
C ILE A 18 -6.73 -4.16 15.06
N ASP A 19 -6.10 -5.33 15.07
CA ASP A 19 -4.79 -5.50 14.45
C ASP A 19 -4.85 -5.32 12.93
N SER A 20 -5.91 -5.82 12.27
CA SER A 20 -6.09 -5.59 10.83
C SER A 20 -6.30 -4.11 10.49
N LEU A 21 -7.09 -3.39 11.31
CA LEU A 21 -7.22 -1.94 11.20
C LEU A 21 -5.86 -1.24 11.35
N ARG A 22 -5.06 -1.62 12.35
CA ARG A 22 -3.73 -1.04 12.59
C ARG A 22 -2.80 -1.26 11.41
N ASN A 23 -2.73 -2.48 10.87
CA ASN A 23 -1.93 -2.80 9.69
C ASN A 23 -2.37 -2.01 8.46
N HIS A 24 -3.69 -1.93 8.23
CA HIS A 24 -4.25 -1.15 7.13
C HIS A 24 -3.88 0.33 7.22
N LEU A 25 -4.07 0.96 8.38
CA LEU A 25 -3.74 2.36 8.60
C LEU A 25 -2.23 2.62 8.47
N SER A 26 -1.41 1.72 9.02
CA SER A 26 0.05 1.77 8.94
C SER A 26 0.57 1.76 7.50
N LEU A 27 -0.10 1.00 6.62
CA LEU A 27 0.22 0.93 5.19
C LEU A 27 -0.37 2.11 4.41
N VAL A 28 -1.66 2.41 4.57
CA VAL A 28 -2.36 3.42 3.77
C VAL A 28 -1.84 4.83 4.02
N PHE A 29 -1.51 5.13 5.28
CA PHE A 29 -1.04 6.43 5.73
C PHE A 29 0.46 6.45 6.03
N HIS A 30 1.24 5.46 5.56
CA HIS A 30 2.66 5.36 5.87
C HIS A 30 3.44 6.66 5.60
N ARG A 31 3.11 7.38 4.51
CA ARG A 31 3.74 8.65 4.13
C ARG A 31 3.44 9.81 5.08
N PHE A 32 2.32 9.75 5.81
CA PHE A 32 1.99 10.73 6.85
C PHE A 32 2.61 10.37 8.19
N LEU A 33 2.88 9.08 8.42
CA LEU A 33 3.50 8.57 9.64
C LEU A 33 5.04 8.67 9.58
N GLU A 34 5.62 8.78 8.39
CA GLU A 34 7.06 8.96 8.14
C GLU A 34 7.41 10.41 7.75
N GLY A 35 8.68 10.79 7.89
CA GLY A 35 9.19 12.08 7.42
C GLY A 35 9.02 13.28 8.37
N ARG A 36 9.26 14.49 7.85
CA ARG A 36 9.16 15.76 8.59
C ARG A 36 7.69 16.18 8.69
N GLY A 37 7.23 16.53 9.89
CA GLY A 37 5.82 16.86 10.12
C GLY A 37 4.91 15.63 10.23
N ARG A 38 5.46 14.48 10.60
CA ARG A 38 4.70 13.22 10.75
C ARG A 38 3.51 13.38 11.70
N LEU A 39 2.40 12.75 11.34
CA LEU A 39 1.24 12.59 12.20
C LEU A 39 1.48 11.44 13.18
N ASN A 40 1.09 11.63 14.44
CA ASN A 40 1.02 10.53 15.40
C ASN A 40 -0.43 10.05 15.44
N ILE A 41 -0.63 8.82 15.00
CA ILE A 41 -1.94 8.14 15.06
C ILE A 41 -1.80 6.99 16.06
N GLU A 42 -2.77 6.87 16.96
CA GLU A 42 -2.84 5.82 17.97
C GLU A 42 -4.19 5.12 17.85
N VAL A 43 -4.17 3.80 18.01
CA VAL A 43 -5.37 2.95 18.08
C VAL A 43 -5.29 2.20 19.40
N ASN A 44 -6.26 2.38 20.29
CA ASN A 44 -6.24 1.82 21.64
C ASN A 44 -4.91 2.09 22.38
N GLN A 45 -4.47 3.34 22.39
CA GLN A 45 -3.22 3.78 23.03
C GLN A 45 -1.93 3.16 22.43
N ASN A 46 -2.06 2.38 21.35
CA ASN A 46 -0.92 1.84 20.63
C ASN A 46 -0.63 2.71 19.42
N LYS A 47 0.58 3.28 19.39
CA LYS A 47 1.06 4.05 18.25
C LYS A 47 1.16 3.20 16.99
N LEU A 48 0.74 3.78 15.86
CA LEU A 48 0.93 3.16 14.56
C LEU A 48 2.37 3.33 14.09
N GLU A 49 2.98 2.23 13.66
CA GLU A 49 4.29 2.22 13.02
C GLU A 49 4.11 2.25 11.50
N PRO A 50 4.77 3.16 10.76
CA PRO A 50 4.64 3.21 9.31
C PRO A 50 5.04 1.89 8.66
N LEU A 51 4.26 1.45 7.66
CA LEU A 51 4.61 0.35 6.78
C LEU A 51 4.82 0.88 5.37
N ASN A 52 6.05 1.34 5.09
CA ASN A 52 6.42 1.76 3.75
C ASN A 52 6.59 0.51 2.85
N PRO A 53 5.74 0.29 1.84
CA PRO A 53 5.73 -0.98 1.12
C PRO A 53 7.00 -1.23 0.29
N PHE A 54 7.87 -0.23 0.08
CA PHE A 54 9.03 -0.40 -0.81
C PHE A 54 10.29 -0.84 -0.08
N ASN A 55 10.25 -0.99 1.25
CA ASN A 55 11.41 -1.36 2.09
C ASN A 55 12.67 -0.52 1.77
N ILE A 56 12.51 0.80 1.60
CA ILE A 56 13.57 1.69 1.10
C ILE A 56 14.82 1.75 1.98
N ASN A 57 14.68 1.40 3.26
CA ASN A 57 15.79 1.44 4.23
C ASN A 57 16.67 0.18 4.18
N HIS A 58 16.24 -0.88 3.47
CA HIS A 58 17.00 -2.11 3.38
C HIS A 58 18.07 -2.02 2.28
N PRO A 59 19.33 -2.38 2.54
CA PRO A 59 20.44 -2.16 1.60
C PRO A 59 20.34 -2.98 0.30
N SER A 60 19.57 -4.07 0.31
CA SER A 60 19.29 -4.86 -0.91
C SER A 60 18.06 -4.42 -1.70
N THR A 61 17.36 -3.36 -1.26
CA THR A 61 16.30 -2.75 -2.07
C THR A 61 16.93 -1.93 -3.17
N GLN A 62 16.52 -2.16 -4.42
CA GLN A 62 16.94 -1.35 -5.55
C GLN A 62 15.85 -0.34 -5.88
N GLN A 63 16.18 0.94 -5.77
CA GLN A 63 15.31 2.03 -6.18
C GLN A 63 15.70 2.46 -7.59
N LEU A 64 14.82 2.22 -8.56
CA LEU A 64 15.05 2.64 -9.94
C LEU A 64 14.67 4.11 -10.13
N SER A 65 15.16 4.71 -11.22
CA SER A 65 14.86 6.09 -11.58
C SER A 65 13.36 6.32 -11.71
N ALA A 66 12.89 7.45 -11.20
CA ALA A 66 11.51 7.87 -11.39
C ALA A 66 11.34 8.47 -12.79
N GLU A 67 10.21 8.16 -13.43
CA GLU A 67 9.83 8.69 -14.73
C GLU A 67 8.56 9.53 -14.61
N GLN A 68 8.50 10.63 -15.38
CA GLN A 68 7.32 11.48 -15.47
C GLN A 68 6.59 11.20 -16.77
N ILE A 69 5.34 10.75 -16.65
CA ILE A 69 4.48 10.43 -17.78
C ILE A 69 3.42 11.52 -17.88
N LYS A 70 3.36 12.20 -19.03
CA LYS A 70 2.27 13.12 -19.35
C LYS A 70 1.04 12.32 -19.77
N PHE A 71 -0.06 12.47 -19.04
CA PHE A 71 -1.31 11.77 -19.33
C PHE A 71 -2.49 12.72 -19.14
N LYS A 72 -3.30 12.87 -20.19
CA LYS A 72 -4.55 13.67 -20.19
C LYS A 72 -4.44 15.00 -19.45
N GLY A 73 -3.39 15.78 -19.75
CA GLY A 73 -3.16 17.11 -19.20
C GLY A 73 -2.48 17.15 -17.82
N GLY A 74 -2.31 16.02 -17.15
CA GLY A 74 -1.56 15.90 -15.89
C GLY A 74 -0.21 15.20 -16.06
N THR A 75 0.59 15.23 -15.00
CA THR A 75 1.87 14.52 -14.91
C THR A 75 1.80 13.48 -13.82
N VAL A 76 1.95 12.21 -14.20
CA VAL A 76 2.01 11.07 -13.28
C VAL A 76 3.48 10.72 -13.06
N GLN A 77 3.89 10.49 -11.82
CA GLN A 77 5.23 10.00 -11.52
C GLN A 77 5.17 8.49 -11.29
N VAL A 78 6.04 7.75 -11.97
CA VAL A 78 6.15 6.30 -11.85
C VAL A 78 7.56 5.96 -11.38
N GLN A 79 7.68 5.15 -10.33
CA GLN A 79 8.96 4.71 -9.80
C GLN A 79 8.93 3.23 -9.43
N PRO A 80 9.72 2.39 -10.12
CA PRO A 80 9.86 0.99 -9.76
C PRO A 80 10.85 0.78 -8.60
N PHE A 81 10.58 -0.26 -7.82
CA PHE A 81 11.42 -0.77 -6.73
C PHE A 81 11.55 -2.29 -6.86
N ILE A 82 12.75 -2.80 -6.60
CA ILE A 82 13.02 -4.23 -6.48
C ILE A 82 13.34 -4.51 -5.01
N LEU A 83 12.49 -5.29 -4.36
CA LEU A 83 12.61 -5.64 -2.96
C LEU A 83 13.73 -6.67 -2.72
N PRO A 84 14.22 -6.79 -1.48
CA PRO A 84 15.20 -7.80 -1.12
C PRO A 84 14.65 -9.21 -1.33
N HIS A 85 15.48 -10.10 -1.85
CA HIS A 85 15.17 -11.53 -1.92
C HIS A 85 14.96 -12.11 -0.52
N HIS A 86 14.09 -13.13 -0.38
CA HIS A 86 13.72 -13.73 0.91
C HIS A 86 14.93 -14.26 1.71
N SER A 87 16.01 -14.65 1.04
CA SER A 87 17.25 -15.10 1.70
C SER A 87 18.05 -13.97 2.36
N LYS A 88 17.68 -12.71 2.12
CA LYS A 88 18.35 -11.52 2.66
C LYS A 88 17.52 -10.79 3.72
N VAL A 89 16.34 -11.32 4.06
CA VAL A 89 15.44 -10.74 5.07
C VAL A 89 15.10 -11.79 6.11
N THR A 90 14.80 -11.34 7.32
CA THR A 90 14.30 -12.23 8.37
C THR A 90 12.88 -12.70 8.05
N PRO A 91 12.42 -13.84 8.62
CA PRO A 91 11.03 -14.28 8.46
C PRO A 91 10.00 -13.22 8.89
N LEU A 92 10.29 -12.49 9.96
CA LEU A 92 9.45 -11.40 10.47
C LEU A 92 9.34 -10.24 9.47
N GLU A 93 10.45 -9.84 8.85
CA GLU A 93 10.43 -8.81 7.80
C GLU A 93 9.69 -9.30 6.56
N TYR A 94 9.90 -10.56 6.17
CA TYR A 94 9.20 -11.15 5.03
C TYR A 94 7.68 -11.13 5.23
N GLU A 95 7.20 -11.52 6.42
CA GLU A 95 5.79 -11.45 6.80
C GLU A 95 5.29 -10.01 6.83
N ARG A 96 6.03 -9.10 7.47
CA ARG A 96 5.67 -7.67 7.56
C ARG A 96 5.49 -7.02 6.18
N TYR A 97 6.40 -7.27 5.24
CA TYR A 97 6.28 -6.78 3.87
C TYR A 97 5.31 -7.60 3.03
N GLY A 98 4.90 -8.78 3.51
CA GLY A 98 3.88 -9.61 2.91
C GLY A 98 2.48 -8.99 2.97
N THR A 99 2.23 -8.09 3.92
CA THR A 99 0.87 -7.60 4.25
C THR A 99 -0.08 -8.76 4.61
N GLU A 100 -1.33 -8.47 4.93
CA GLU A 100 -2.33 -9.52 5.27
C GLU A 100 -2.63 -10.46 4.10
N GLU A 101 -2.40 -10.01 2.87
CA GLU A 101 -2.69 -10.79 1.67
C GLU A 101 -1.54 -11.73 1.25
N GLY A 102 -0.38 -11.60 1.88
CA GLY A 102 0.82 -12.37 1.59
C GLY A 102 1.72 -11.78 0.50
N TYR A 103 2.99 -12.18 0.54
CA TYR A 103 4.08 -11.52 -0.20
C TYR A 103 3.89 -11.45 -1.71
N THR A 104 3.32 -12.50 -2.33
CA THR A 104 3.04 -12.52 -3.77
C THR A 104 1.94 -11.53 -4.16
N LYS A 105 0.88 -11.43 -3.36
CA LYS A 105 -0.24 -10.50 -3.61
C LYS A 105 0.15 -9.05 -3.34
N ALA A 106 1.10 -8.82 -2.44
CA ALA A 106 1.65 -7.48 -2.21
C ALA A 106 2.56 -6.97 -3.35
N GLN A 107 2.86 -7.74 -4.40
CA GLN A 107 3.64 -7.25 -5.55
C GLN A 107 2.76 -6.52 -6.58
N GLY A 108 3.38 -5.61 -7.34
CA GLY A 108 2.69 -4.87 -8.41
C GLY A 108 2.58 -3.38 -8.15
N PHE A 109 1.50 -2.77 -8.62
CA PHE A 109 1.31 -1.32 -8.61
C PHE A 109 0.77 -0.82 -7.27
N TYR A 110 1.28 0.34 -6.87
CA TYR A 110 0.91 1.08 -5.67
C TYR A 110 0.55 2.51 -6.10
N LEU A 111 -0.75 2.82 -6.12
CA LEU A 111 -1.29 4.09 -6.59
C LEU A 111 -1.52 5.05 -5.42
N TYR A 112 -0.90 6.21 -5.47
CA TYR A 112 -0.99 7.26 -4.46
C TYR A 112 -1.68 8.50 -5.00
N ARG A 113 -2.48 9.14 -4.15
CA ARG A 113 -3.01 10.49 -4.36
C ARG A 113 -2.84 11.31 -3.09
N SER A 114 -2.27 12.51 -3.20
CA SER A 114 -2.07 13.40 -2.05
C SER A 114 -1.47 12.68 -0.83
N ASN A 115 -0.41 11.90 -1.05
CA ASN A 115 0.28 11.08 -0.04
C ASN A 115 -0.51 9.91 0.57
N ARG A 116 -1.77 9.68 0.18
CA ARG A 116 -2.55 8.51 0.57
C ARG A 116 -2.41 7.40 -0.45
N LEU A 117 -2.12 6.17 0.01
CA LEU A 117 -2.19 4.97 -0.83
C LEU A 117 -3.65 4.61 -1.09
N LEU A 118 -4.05 4.57 -2.35
CA LEU A 118 -5.42 4.26 -2.76
C LEU A 118 -5.58 2.79 -3.11
N ILE A 119 -4.60 2.23 -3.81
CA ILE A 119 -4.61 0.86 -4.33
C ILE A 119 -3.20 0.29 -4.22
N HIS A 120 -3.06 -0.96 -3.83
CA HIS A 120 -1.80 -1.68 -3.72
C HIS A 120 -1.91 -3.12 -4.22
N GLY A 121 -0.77 -3.75 -4.54
CA GLY A 121 -0.71 -5.20 -4.77
C GLY A 121 -1.48 -5.69 -6.00
N THR A 122 -1.68 -4.82 -7.00
CA THR A 122 -2.44 -5.17 -8.21
C THR A 122 -1.60 -5.04 -9.47
N TRP A 123 -1.91 -5.86 -10.47
CA TRP A 123 -1.34 -5.77 -11.82
C TRP A 123 -2.35 -5.30 -12.87
N TRP A 124 -3.58 -4.98 -12.47
CA TRP A 124 -4.70 -4.57 -13.36
C TRP A 124 -4.89 -5.45 -14.61
N GLY A 125 -4.59 -6.76 -14.50
CA GLY A 125 -4.68 -7.69 -15.63
C GLY A 125 -3.60 -7.52 -16.70
N ILE A 126 -2.68 -6.56 -16.55
CA ILE A 126 -1.56 -6.29 -17.47
C ILE A 126 -0.52 -7.41 -17.39
N HIS A 127 -0.41 -8.06 -16.24
CA HIS A 127 0.50 -9.18 -16.04
C HIS A 127 -0.24 -10.32 -15.33
N LYS A 128 -0.15 -11.55 -15.88
CA LYS A 128 -0.50 -12.74 -15.10
C LYS A 128 0.61 -12.89 -14.06
N ALA A 129 0.27 -13.05 -12.78
CA ALA A 129 1.22 -13.21 -11.68
C ALA A 129 2.01 -14.53 -11.79
N ILE A 130 2.78 -14.70 -12.86
CA ILE A 130 3.54 -15.91 -13.19
C ILE A 130 5.03 -15.55 -13.08
N ASP A 131 5.55 -15.86 -11.91
CA ASP A 131 6.93 -16.22 -11.54
C ASP A 131 8.16 -15.35 -11.90
N ALA A 132 8.08 -14.35 -12.78
CA ALA A 132 9.25 -13.55 -13.17
C ALA A 132 9.47 -12.25 -12.34
N HIS A 133 8.48 -11.79 -11.56
CA HIS A 133 8.52 -10.47 -10.89
C HIS A 133 8.32 -10.52 -9.37
N LYS A 134 8.79 -11.58 -8.69
CA LYS A 134 8.51 -11.87 -7.26
C LYS A 134 8.89 -10.77 -6.25
N LEU A 135 9.54 -9.69 -6.67
CA LEU A 135 10.07 -8.63 -5.80
C LEU A 135 9.76 -7.22 -6.32
N VAL A 136 8.94 -7.06 -7.37
CA VAL A 136 8.74 -5.75 -7.99
C VAL A 136 7.53 -5.03 -7.40
N ARG A 137 7.76 -3.79 -6.95
CA ARG A 137 6.70 -2.85 -6.58
C ARG A 137 6.85 -1.55 -7.36
N ILE A 138 5.77 -1.08 -7.95
CA ILE A 138 5.78 0.12 -8.79
C ILE A 138 4.93 1.19 -8.13
N LYS A 139 5.58 2.25 -7.68
CA LYS A 139 4.94 3.43 -7.10
C LYS A 139 4.41 4.32 -8.22
N ILE A 140 3.15 4.69 -8.15
CA ILE A 140 2.49 5.62 -9.07
C ILE A 140 1.92 6.76 -8.23
N ASP A 141 2.40 7.97 -8.45
CA ASP A 141 1.88 9.18 -7.81
C ASP A 141 1.08 9.99 -8.84
N ILE A 142 -0.23 10.14 -8.58
CA ILE A 142 -1.13 10.92 -9.42
C ILE A 142 -1.47 12.29 -8.80
N PRO A 143 -1.60 13.34 -9.62
CA PRO A 143 -2.09 14.63 -9.16
C PRO A 143 -3.61 14.61 -8.96
N ASN A 144 -4.13 15.58 -8.19
CA ASN A 144 -5.53 15.61 -7.77
C ASN A 144 -6.53 15.85 -8.93
N ASP A 145 -6.07 16.43 -10.04
CA ASP A 145 -6.86 16.70 -11.23
C ASP A 145 -7.12 15.44 -12.08
N GLN A 146 -6.48 14.31 -11.77
CA GLN A 146 -6.56 13.07 -12.55
C GLN A 146 -7.59 12.05 -12.02
N ASP A 147 -8.28 12.32 -10.91
CA ASP A 147 -9.26 11.42 -10.28
C ASP A 147 -10.28 10.84 -11.27
N LYS A 148 -10.79 11.69 -12.17
CA LYS A 148 -11.80 11.33 -13.18
C LYS A 148 -11.30 10.26 -14.17
N PHE A 149 -10.01 10.27 -14.48
CA PHE A 149 -9.43 9.38 -15.48
C PHE A 149 -9.02 8.03 -14.90
N TRP A 150 -8.69 8.00 -13.61
CA TRP A 150 -8.35 6.76 -12.89
C TRP A 150 -9.58 6.07 -12.30
N GLN A 151 -10.80 6.59 -12.58
CA GLN A 151 -12.06 6.06 -12.04
C GLN A 151 -12.00 5.83 -10.52
N ILE A 152 -11.28 6.70 -9.82
CA ILE A 152 -11.18 6.64 -8.35
C ILE A 152 -12.50 7.19 -7.84
N ASP A 153 -13.50 6.32 -7.70
CA ASP A 153 -14.76 6.72 -7.08
C ASP A 153 -14.48 7.14 -5.63
N ILE A 154 -14.87 8.36 -5.30
CA ILE A 154 -14.79 8.91 -3.94
C ILE A 154 -15.59 8.03 -2.96
N LYS A 155 -16.50 7.19 -3.47
CA LYS A 155 -17.11 6.07 -2.76
C LYS A 155 -16.41 4.74 -3.11
N LYS A 156 -15.45 4.35 -2.28
CA LYS A 156 -14.92 2.98 -2.11
C LYS A 156 -14.41 2.25 -3.38
N VAL A 157 -13.09 2.20 -3.48
CA VAL A 157 -12.25 1.04 -3.86
C VAL A 157 -12.75 0.15 -5.02
N VAL A 158 -12.80 0.65 -6.26
CA VAL A 158 -12.49 -0.19 -7.45
C VAL A 158 -11.98 0.70 -8.58
N CYS A 159 -10.71 0.59 -8.96
CA CYS A 159 -10.23 1.07 -10.27
C CYS A 159 -10.46 -0.04 -11.30
N LYS A 160 -11.39 0.18 -12.24
CA LYS A 160 -11.57 -0.71 -13.40
C LYS A 160 -10.62 -0.27 -14.51
N SER A 161 -10.07 -1.23 -15.26
CA SER A 161 -9.20 -0.98 -16.40
C SER A 161 -9.87 -0.04 -17.41
N CYS A 162 -9.16 1.00 -17.84
CA CYS A 162 -9.61 1.82 -18.97
C CYS A 162 -9.57 0.99 -20.26
N GLN A 163 -10.73 0.81 -20.90
CA GLN A 163 -10.85 0.47 -22.32
C GLN A 163 -10.61 1.71 -23.19
#